data_AF-A0A257X7C6-F1
#
_entry.id   AF-A0A257X7C6-F1
#
_cell.length_a   1.000
_cell.length_b   1.000
_cell.length_c   1.000
_cell.angle_alpha   90.00
_cell.angle_beta   90.00
_cell.angle_gamma   90.00
#
_symmetry.space_group_name_H-M   'P 1'
#
loop_
_entity.id
_entity.type
_entity.pdbx_description
1 polymer ?
#
loop_
_entity_poly.entity_id
_entity_poly.type
_entity_poly.pdbx_seq_one_letter_code
_entity_poly.pdbx_strand_id
1 'polypeptide(L)'
;MLFQGQEFAASTPFLYFADHQPELAVLVAKGREEFLAQFPSIASEDVATLIPNPEREETFLRCKLDFADRDKNAEVLLLHRELLRLRKDDPLLRHAQRGTYDGAVLGASAFVLRFFGRDQNDRLLLVNLGAHLHLDPAPEPLLAPPLGCVWEVAWTSEDPRYGGGGTPAIDSDDNWNLPAEFAALLTPVSSP
;
A
#
# COMPACT_ATOMS: atom_id res chain seq x y z
N MET A 1 0.98 2.99 -10.19
CA MET A 1 1.67 4.30 -10.32
C MET A 1 2.27 4.61 -8.97
N LEU A 2 3.53 5.04 -8.91
CA LEU A 2 4.16 5.53 -7.69
C LEU A 2 4.39 7.03 -7.85
N PHE A 3 4.21 7.80 -6.77
CA PHE A 3 4.61 9.20 -6.75
C PHE A 3 6.09 9.32 -6.38
N GLN A 4 6.78 10.36 -6.85
CA GLN A 4 8.21 10.55 -6.58
C GLN A 4 8.48 10.61 -5.07
N GLY A 5 9.36 9.75 -4.56
CA GLY A 5 9.70 9.70 -3.14
C GLY A 5 8.84 8.75 -2.30
N GLN A 6 7.73 8.23 -2.84
CA GLN A 6 6.92 7.24 -2.15
C GLN A 6 7.71 5.97 -1.82
N GLU A 7 8.63 5.57 -2.71
CA GLU A 7 9.40 4.34 -2.59
C GLU A 7 10.39 4.34 -1.42
N PHE A 8 10.71 5.49 -0.84
CA PHE A 8 11.58 5.62 0.32
C PHE A 8 10.93 6.44 1.45
N ALA A 9 9.59 6.54 1.46
CA ALA A 9 8.84 7.31 2.45
C ALA A 9 9.40 8.73 2.64
N ALA A 10 9.52 9.49 1.54
CA ALA A 10 10.04 10.85 1.57
C ALA A 10 9.36 11.70 2.66
N SER A 11 10.17 12.35 3.49
CA SER A 11 9.69 13.22 4.57
C SER A 11 9.12 14.55 4.07
N THR A 12 9.47 14.93 2.84
CA THR A 12 9.09 16.19 2.21
C THR A 12 7.67 16.12 1.66
N PRO A 13 6.80 17.11 1.95
CA PRO A 13 5.45 17.14 1.41
C PRO A 13 5.47 17.43 -0.10
N PHE A 14 4.37 17.12 -0.79
CA PHE A 14 4.11 17.67 -2.12
C PHE A 14 2.95 18.68 -2.05
N LEU A 15 3.32 19.95 -1.94
CA LEU A 15 2.40 21.07 -1.86
C LEU A 15 2.06 21.58 -3.27
N TYR A 16 0.92 22.24 -3.40
CA TYR A 16 0.66 23.03 -4.61
C TYR A 16 1.42 24.36 -4.53
N PHE A 17 2.26 24.61 -5.53
CA PHE A 17 3.03 25.83 -5.73
C PHE A 17 2.84 26.33 -7.17
N ALA A 18 3.00 27.64 -7.36
CA ALA A 18 2.86 28.31 -8.64
C ALA A 18 3.81 29.54 -8.68
N ASP A 19 4.00 30.09 -9.89
CA ASP A 19 4.76 31.33 -10.11
C ASP A 19 4.00 32.18 -11.14
N HIS A 20 3.00 32.92 -10.65
CA HIS A 20 2.11 33.73 -11.45
C HIS A 20 2.44 35.22 -11.33
N GLN A 21 1.98 36.00 -12.32
CA GLN A 21 2.02 37.46 -12.22
C GLN A 21 1.19 37.94 -11.01
N PRO A 22 1.55 39.07 -10.37
CA PRO A 22 0.99 39.48 -9.08
C PRO A 22 -0.55 39.52 -9.00
N GLU A 23 -1.23 39.96 -10.06
CA GLU A 23 -2.70 40.01 -10.09
C GLU A 23 -3.34 38.62 -10.07
N LEU A 24 -2.76 37.67 -10.80
CA LEU A 24 -3.24 36.29 -10.88
C LEU A 24 -2.88 35.49 -9.62
N ALA A 25 -1.70 35.74 -9.06
CA ALA A 25 -1.21 35.14 -7.82
C ALA A 25 -2.22 35.28 -6.66
N VAL A 26 -2.77 36.50 -6.48
CA VAL A 26 -3.79 36.78 -5.45
C VAL A 26 -5.07 35.99 -5.69
N LEU A 27 -5.53 35.92 -6.95
CA LEU A 27 -6.74 35.19 -7.32
C LEU A 27 -6.57 33.67 -7.11
N VAL A 28 -5.41 33.12 -7.47
CA VAL A 28 -5.09 31.69 -7.30
C VAL A 28 -5.00 31.33 -5.82
N ALA A 29 -4.35 32.15 -5.00
CA ALA A 29 -4.26 31.93 -3.56
C ALA A 29 -5.65 31.91 -2.91
N LYS A 30 -6.49 32.90 -3.21
CA LYS A 30 -7.87 32.98 -2.70
C LYS A 30 -8.73 31.82 -3.18
N GLY A 31 -8.69 31.50 -4.47
CA GLY A 31 -9.45 30.38 -5.03
C GLY A 31 -9.05 29.03 -4.42
N ARG A 32 -7.77 28.86 -4.08
CA ARG A 32 -7.29 27.67 -3.38
C ARG A 32 -7.76 27.61 -1.93
N GLU A 33 -7.75 28.72 -1.21
CA GLU A 33 -8.28 28.81 0.15
C GLU A 33 -9.77 28.45 0.18
N GLU A 34 -10.57 29.05 -0.72
CA GLU A 34 -11.99 28.76 -0.88
C GLU A 34 -12.24 27.29 -1.24
N PHE A 35 -11.44 26.73 -2.16
CA PHE A 35 -11.53 25.32 -2.51
C PHE A 35 -11.20 24.42 -1.31
N LEU A 36 -10.17 24.74 -0.53
CA LEU A 36 -9.75 23.93 0.60
C LEU A 36 -10.72 24.00 1.79
N ALA A 37 -11.50 25.08 1.91
CA ALA A 37 -12.52 25.24 2.94
C ALA A 37 -13.66 24.19 2.86
N GLN A 38 -13.77 23.44 1.76
CA GLN A 38 -14.70 22.30 1.68
C GLN A 38 -14.28 21.11 2.56
N PHE A 39 -13.02 21.05 2.99
CA PHE A 39 -12.49 19.99 3.85
C PHE A 39 -12.54 20.45 5.33
N PRO A 40 -13.40 19.86 6.18
CA PRO A 40 -13.64 20.37 7.54
C PRO A 40 -12.40 20.50 8.42
N SER A 41 -11.43 19.57 8.28
CA SER A 41 -10.17 19.63 9.02
C SER A 41 -9.31 20.84 8.63
N ILE A 42 -9.34 21.23 7.35
CA ILE A 42 -8.56 22.34 6.81
C ILE A 42 -9.27 23.69 7.05
N ALA A 43 -10.60 23.69 7.05
CA ALA A 43 -11.42 24.88 7.31
C ALA A 43 -11.38 25.36 8.78
N SER A 44 -10.83 24.56 9.70
CA SER A 44 -10.61 25.00 11.08
C SER A 44 -9.62 26.16 11.11
N GLU A 45 -9.90 27.19 11.93
CA GLU A 45 -9.04 28.39 11.99
C GLU A 45 -7.58 28.05 12.32
N ASP A 46 -7.38 27.07 13.20
CA ASP A 46 -6.05 26.59 13.60
C ASP A 46 -5.23 26.01 12.42
N VAL A 47 -5.89 25.44 11.40
CA VAL A 47 -5.24 24.81 10.25
C VAL A 47 -5.24 25.73 9.03
N ALA A 48 -6.26 26.57 8.86
CA ALA A 48 -6.34 27.53 7.76
C ALA A 48 -5.10 28.44 7.71
N THR A 49 -4.61 28.86 8.89
CA THR A 49 -3.39 29.68 9.01
C THR A 49 -2.09 28.95 8.65
N LEU A 50 -2.11 27.61 8.60
CA LEU A 50 -0.95 26.77 8.25
C LEU A 50 -0.87 26.46 6.75
N ILE A 51 -1.88 26.84 5.95
CA ILE A 51 -1.91 26.57 4.51
C ILE A 51 -0.79 27.37 3.81
N PRO A 52 0.19 26.71 3.16
CA PRO A 52 1.29 27.42 2.50
C PRO A 52 0.82 28.20 1.27
N ASN A 53 1.23 29.47 1.19
CA ASN A 53 0.97 30.31 0.01
C ASN A 53 1.71 29.71 -1.22
N PRO A 54 1.00 29.39 -2.31
CA PRO A 54 1.59 28.73 -3.48
C PRO A 54 2.66 29.55 -4.20
N GLU A 55 2.62 30.88 -4.10
CA GLU A 55 3.51 31.82 -4.80
C GLU A 55 4.81 32.10 -4.04
N ARG A 56 4.94 31.60 -2.80
CA ARG A 56 6.19 31.72 -2.05
C ARG A 56 7.18 30.65 -2.52
N GLU A 57 8.39 31.09 -2.87
CA GLU A 57 9.50 30.20 -3.24
C GLU A 57 9.72 29.08 -2.21
N GLU A 58 9.58 29.38 -0.92
CA GLU A 58 9.69 28.40 0.16
C GLU A 58 8.72 27.22 0.00
N THR A 59 7.50 27.44 -0.52
CA THR A 59 6.52 26.38 -0.78
C THR A 59 7.02 25.39 -1.83
N PHE A 60 7.66 25.89 -2.89
CA PHE A 60 8.32 25.06 -3.89
C PHE A 60 9.54 24.34 -3.30
N LEU A 61 10.40 25.05 -2.57
CA LEU A 61 11.61 24.47 -1.98
C LEU A 61 11.29 23.33 -1.02
N ARG A 62 10.20 23.42 -0.24
CA ARG A 62 9.72 22.35 0.65
C ARG A 62 9.26 21.09 -0.10
N CYS A 63 8.98 21.16 -1.39
CA CYS A 63 8.59 20.02 -2.22
C CYS A 63 9.77 19.29 -2.85
N LYS A 64 11.00 19.80 -2.71
CA LYS A 64 12.20 19.13 -3.21
C LYS A 64 12.56 17.97 -2.29
N LEU A 65 12.70 16.79 -2.89
CA LEU A 65 13.05 15.56 -2.18
C LEU A 65 14.41 15.70 -1.48
N ASP A 66 14.46 15.30 -0.21
CA ASP A 66 15.71 15.01 0.49
C ASP A 66 16.13 13.57 0.15
N PHE A 67 17.14 13.41 -0.71
CA PHE A 67 17.61 12.08 -1.11
C PHE A 67 18.31 11.32 0.02
N ALA A 68 18.69 11.97 1.13
CA ALA A 68 19.19 11.27 2.30
C ALA A 68 18.12 10.35 2.92
N ASP A 69 16.83 10.60 2.67
CA ASP A 69 15.74 9.73 3.14
C ASP A 69 15.82 8.31 2.56
N ARG A 70 16.52 8.10 1.44
CA ARG A 70 16.78 6.76 0.89
C ARG A 70 17.61 5.90 1.82
N ASP A 71 18.56 6.51 2.52
CA ASP A 71 19.43 5.82 3.47
C ASP A 71 18.76 5.72 4.84
N LYS A 72 18.00 6.75 5.24
CA LYS A 72 17.26 6.76 6.52
C LYS A 72 16.12 5.72 6.54
N ASN A 73 15.45 5.52 5.41
CA ASN A 73 14.29 4.64 5.25
C ASN A 73 14.62 3.47 4.30
N ALA A 74 15.81 2.89 4.46
CA ALA A 74 16.33 1.87 3.56
C ALA A 74 15.44 0.63 3.48
N GLU A 75 14.73 0.30 4.56
CA GLU A 75 13.77 -0.79 4.68
C GLU A 75 12.54 -0.60 3.78
N VAL A 76 12.01 0.63 3.69
CA VAL A 76 10.88 0.99 2.80
C VAL A 76 11.32 0.90 1.33
N LEU A 77 12.55 1.33 1.05
CA LEU A 77 13.13 1.22 -0.29
C LEU A 77 13.34 -0.24 -0.70
N LEU A 78 13.80 -1.08 0.24
CA LEU A 78 13.95 -2.51 0.01
C LEU A 78 12.60 -3.19 -0.25
N LEU A 79 11.58 -2.87 0.55
CA LEU A 79 10.20 -3.32 0.37
C LEU A 79 9.70 -3.04 -1.05
N HIS A 80 9.82 -1.79 -1.51
CA HIS A 80 9.37 -1.40 -2.84
C HIS A 80 10.16 -2.10 -3.96
N ARG A 81 11.48 -2.27 -3.79
CA ARG A 81 12.31 -3.01 -4.75
C ARG A 81 11.85 -4.45 -4.88
N GLU A 82 11.60 -5.13 -3.77
CA GLU A 82 11.14 -6.52 -3.76
C GLU A 82 9.74 -6.65 -4.36
N LEU A 83 8.80 -5.73 -4.06
CA LEU A 83 7.48 -5.72 -4.68
C LEU A 83 7.53 -5.50 -6.20
N LEU A 84 8.38 -4.59 -6.67
CA LEU A 84 8.58 -4.37 -8.11
C LEU A 84 9.23 -5.58 -8.78
N ARG A 85 10.18 -6.24 -8.11
CA ARG A 85 10.79 -7.50 -8.57
C ARG A 85 9.76 -8.60 -8.67
N LEU A 86 8.97 -8.84 -7.62
CA LEU A 86 7.87 -9.81 -7.60
C LEU A 86 6.87 -9.55 -8.74
N ARG A 87 6.43 -8.30 -8.91
CA ARG A 87 5.53 -7.92 -10.00
C ARG A 87 6.12 -8.17 -11.39
N LYS A 88 7.42 -7.98 -11.56
CA LYS A 88 8.11 -8.13 -12.85
C LYS A 88 8.38 -9.60 -13.18
N ASP A 89 8.81 -10.37 -12.19
CA ASP A 89 9.34 -11.72 -12.38
C ASP A 89 8.23 -12.78 -12.27
N ASP A 90 7.14 -12.52 -11.55
CA ASP A 90 5.99 -13.42 -11.47
C ASP A 90 5.04 -13.21 -12.67
N PRO A 91 4.83 -14.23 -13.54
CA PRO A 91 3.99 -14.09 -14.73
C PRO A 91 2.52 -13.77 -14.43
N LEU A 92 1.96 -14.28 -13.31
CA LEU A 92 0.56 -14.05 -12.95
C LEU A 92 0.36 -12.62 -12.47
N LEU A 93 1.31 -12.07 -11.71
CA LEU A 93 1.25 -10.69 -11.24
C LEU A 93 1.55 -9.68 -12.36
N ARG A 94 2.50 -10.02 -13.25
CA ARG A 94 2.90 -9.17 -14.38
C ARG A 94 1.77 -8.97 -15.38
N HIS A 95 1.05 -10.06 -15.68
CA HIS A 95 0.00 -10.09 -16.69
C HIS A 95 -1.42 -10.11 -16.11
N ALA A 96 -1.56 -9.73 -14.82
CA ALA A 96 -2.85 -9.61 -14.17
C ALA A 96 -3.76 -8.64 -14.94
N GLN A 97 -4.89 -9.16 -15.40
CA GLN A 97 -5.93 -8.42 -16.09
C GLN A 97 -7.29 -8.91 -15.60
N ARG A 98 -8.35 -8.15 -15.89
CA ARG A 98 -9.71 -8.55 -15.51
C ARG A 98 -9.99 -9.97 -16.02
N GLY A 99 -10.43 -10.85 -15.13
CA GLY A 99 -10.72 -12.25 -15.44
C GLY A 99 -9.55 -13.23 -15.22
N THR A 100 -8.35 -12.76 -14.85
CA THR A 100 -7.24 -13.65 -14.44
C THR A 100 -7.10 -13.76 -12.92
N TYR A 101 -7.91 -13.03 -12.18
CA TYR A 101 -7.96 -13.03 -10.72
C TYR A 101 -9.38 -12.75 -10.25
N ASP A 102 -9.71 -13.27 -9.06
CA ASP A 102 -10.93 -12.95 -8.33
C ASP A 102 -10.57 -12.41 -6.94
N GLY A 103 -11.54 -11.79 -6.28
CA GLY A 103 -11.36 -11.24 -4.94
C GLY A 103 -12.61 -11.32 -4.11
N ALA A 104 -12.41 -11.41 -2.80
CA ALA A 104 -13.49 -11.47 -1.81
C ALA A 104 -13.13 -10.63 -0.58
N VAL A 105 -14.15 -10.13 0.09
CA VAL A 105 -14.02 -9.42 1.37
C VAL A 105 -14.09 -10.45 2.49
N LEU A 106 -13.06 -10.50 3.33
CA LEU A 106 -12.96 -11.40 4.48
C LEU A 106 -13.52 -10.78 5.76
N GLY A 107 -13.63 -9.45 5.81
CA GLY A 107 -14.18 -8.69 6.93
C GLY A 107 -14.20 -7.20 6.64
N ALA A 108 -14.55 -6.38 7.63
CA ALA A 108 -14.68 -4.93 7.46
C ALA A 108 -13.39 -4.23 6.99
N SER A 109 -12.23 -4.82 7.30
CA SER A 109 -10.90 -4.26 6.98
C SER A 109 -9.98 -5.25 6.27
N ALA A 110 -10.50 -6.42 5.86
CA ALA A 110 -9.67 -7.47 5.27
C ALA A 110 -10.28 -8.01 3.97
N PHE A 111 -9.42 -8.31 3.00
CA PHE A 111 -9.82 -8.89 1.72
C PHE A 111 -8.73 -9.81 1.17
N VAL A 112 -9.12 -10.63 0.21
CA VAL A 112 -8.23 -11.55 -0.51
C VAL A 112 -8.34 -11.31 -2.00
N LEU A 113 -7.22 -11.46 -2.71
CA LEU A 113 -7.18 -11.60 -4.16
C LEU A 113 -6.51 -12.94 -4.50
N ARG A 114 -7.12 -13.72 -5.38
CA ARG A 114 -6.52 -14.94 -5.91
C ARG A 114 -6.23 -14.77 -7.40
N PHE A 115 -4.98 -14.97 -7.78
CA PHE A 115 -4.55 -15.00 -9.18
C PHE A 115 -4.47 -16.46 -9.62
N PHE A 116 -5.20 -16.81 -10.67
CA PHE A 116 -5.34 -18.19 -11.10
C PHE A 116 -4.23 -18.56 -12.09
N GLY A 117 -3.42 -19.54 -11.69
CA GLY A 117 -2.39 -20.14 -12.51
C GLY A 117 -2.86 -21.41 -13.21
N ARG A 118 -2.05 -21.88 -14.17
CA ARG A 118 -2.15 -23.26 -14.66
C ARG A 118 -1.36 -24.18 -13.72
N ASP A 119 -1.69 -25.47 -13.73
CA ASP A 119 -0.92 -26.52 -13.04
C ASP A 119 -0.70 -26.22 -11.55
N GLN A 120 -1.74 -25.76 -10.85
CA GLN A 120 -1.71 -25.44 -9.42
C GLN A 120 -0.68 -24.38 -9.04
N ASN A 121 -0.40 -23.41 -9.91
CA ASN A 121 0.57 -22.35 -9.67
C ASN A 121 -0.11 -21.01 -9.29
N ASP A 122 -1.14 -21.06 -8.46
CA ASP A 122 -1.91 -19.87 -8.06
C ASP A 122 -1.09 -18.90 -7.20
N ARG A 123 -1.60 -17.68 -7.03
CA ARG A 123 -1.15 -16.76 -5.97
C ARG A 123 -2.32 -16.32 -5.13
N LEU A 124 -2.13 -16.27 -3.81
CA LEU A 124 -3.11 -15.71 -2.89
C LEU A 124 -2.53 -14.47 -2.21
N LEU A 125 -3.10 -13.30 -2.47
CA LEU A 125 -2.74 -12.07 -1.77
C LEU A 125 -3.78 -11.81 -0.68
N LEU A 126 -3.32 -11.79 0.56
CA LEU A 126 -4.11 -11.36 1.72
C LEU A 126 -3.73 -9.95 2.12
N VAL A 127 -4.73 -9.16 2.49
CA VAL A 127 -4.55 -7.80 3.02
C VAL A 127 -5.49 -7.59 4.19
N ASN A 128 -4.95 -7.18 5.33
CA ASN A 128 -5.72 -6.70 6.48
C ASN A 128 -5.26 -5.29 6.85
N LEU A 129 -6.20 -4.35 6.87
CA LEU A 129 -5.99 -2.94 7.17
C LEU A 129 -6.50 -2.57 8.57
N GLY A 130 -6.94 -3.56 9.35
CA GLY A 130 -7.51 -3.38 10.68
C GLY A 130 -6.74 -4.11 11.77
N ALA A 131 -7.42 -4.37 12.88
CA ALA A 131 -6.89 -5.20 13.95
C ALA A 131 -6.74 -6.67 13.51
N HIS A 132 -6.07 -7.47 14.34
CA HIS A 132 -5.92 -8.91 14.13
C HIS A 132 -7.26 -9.58 13.83
N LEU A 133 -7.31 -10.35 12.75
CA LEU A 133 -8.49 -11.07 12.29
C LEU A 133 -8.24 -12.58 12.34
N HIS A 134 -9.09 -13.29 13.06
CA HIS A 134 -9.12 -14.73 13.12
C HIS A 134 -10.38 -15.23 12.40
N LEU A 135 -10.21 -16.08 11.39
CA LEU A 135 -11.33 -16.62 10.61
C LEU A 135 -11.53 -18.09 11.00
N ASP A 136 -12.56 -18.35 11.81
CA ASP A 136 -12.96 -19.69 12.18
C ASP A 136 -14.51 -19.83 12.28
N PRO A 137 -15.17 -20.52 11.34
CA PRO A 137 -14.60 -21.10 10.12
C PRO A 137 -14.19 -20.01 9.11
N ALA A 138 -13.35 -20.37 8.13
CA ALA A 138 -13.01 -19.53 6.97
C ALA A 138 -13.79 -19.99 5.72
N PRO A 139 -15.07 -19.60 5.54
CA PRO A 139 -15.94 -20.17 4.52
C PRO A 139 -15.69 -19.64 3.09
N GLU A 140 -14.75 -18.71 2.91
CA GLU A 140 -14.46 -18.08 1.61
C GLU A 140 -13.71 -19.06 0.68
N PRO A 141 -14.32 -19.52 -0.43
CA PRO A 141 -13.71 -20.52 -1.30
C PRO A 141 -12.37 -20.12 -1.90
N LEU A 142 -12.11 -18.82 -2.09
CA LEU A 142 -10.83 -18.35 -2.61
C LEU A 142 -9.64 -18.70 -1.69
N LEU A 143 -9.89 -18.87 -0.38
CA LEU A 143 -8.86 -19.27 0.59
C LEU A 143 -8.43 -20.74 0.44
N ALA A 144 -9.25 -21.60 -0.16
CA ALA A 144 -8.90 -23.01 -0.29
C ALA A 144 -7.70 -23.22 -1.23
N PRO A 145 -6.63 -23.92 -0.82
CA PRO A 145 -5.51 -24.20 -1.72
C PRO A 145 -5.95 -25.09 -2.90
N PRO A 146 -5.20 -25.11 -4.02
CA PRO A 146 -5.37 -26.13 -5.06
C PRO A 146 -5.35 -27.56 -4.50
N LEU A 147 -5.99 -28.49 -5.22
CA LEU A 147 -6.18 -29.86 -4.75
C LEU A 147 -4.84 -30.58 -4.50
N GLY A 148 -4.58 -30.95 -3.25
CA GLY A 148 -3.32 -31.62 -2.87
C GLY A 148 -2.18 -30.65 -2.55
N CYS A 149 -2.49 -29.36 -2.38
CA CYS A 149 -1.56 -28.34 -1.95
C CYS A 149 -1.92 -27.76 -0.58
N VAL A 150 -0.92 -27.12 0.04
CA VAL A 150 -1.07 -26.19 1.15
C VAL A 150 -0.48 -24.83 0.75
N TRP A 151 -0.87 -23.75 1.43
CA TRP A 151 -0.28 -22.44 1.18
C TRP A 151 1.06 -22.27 1.91
N GLU A 152 2.04 -21.68 1.23
CA GLU A 152 3.30 -21.23 1.81
C GLU A 152 3.49 -19.73 1.57
N VAL A 153 4.08 -19.03 2.54
CA VAL A 153 4.37 -17.60 2.43
C VAL A 153 5.52 -17.36 1.48
N ALA A 154 5.23 -16.80 0.30
CA ALA A 154 6.25 -16.39 -0.67
C ALA A 154 6.78 -14.97 -0.38
N TRP A 155 5.95 -14.10 0.17
CA TRP A 155 6.31 -12.74 0.57
C TRP A 155 5.34 -12.21 1.65
N THR A 156 5.83 -11.32 2.51
CA THR A 156 5.05 -10.69 3.58
C THR A 156 5.55 -9.28 3.86
N SER A 157 4.65 -8.34 4.16
CA SER A 157 5.00 -6.99 4.62
C SER A 157 5.72 -7.02 5.96
N GLU A 158 5.47 -8.06 6.77
CA GLU A 158 6.02 -8.21 8.11
C GLU A 158 7.42 -8.86 8.13
N ASP A 159 8.10 -8.96 6.98
CA ASP A 159 9.47 -9.46 6.94
C ASP A 159 10.39 -8.49 7.72
N PRO A 160 11.22 -8.97 8.67
CA PRO A 160 12.11 -8.11 9.46
C PRO A 160 13.06 -7.24 8.62
N ARG A 161 13.35 -7.62 7.37
CA ARG A 161 14.15 -6.81 6.44
C ARG A 161 13.47 -5.50 6.06
N TYR A 162 12.14 -5.43 6.19
CA TYR A 162 11.33 -4.24 5.95
C TYR A 162 10.97 -3.50 7.25
N GLY A 163 11.49 -3.95 8.40
CA GLY A 163 11.12 -3.45 9.72
C GLY A 163 9.89 -4.12 10.34
N GLY A 164 9.39 -5.21 9.74
CA GLY A 164 8.22 -5.95 10.21
C GLY A 164 8.46 -6.82 11.44
N GLY A 165 7.37 -7.22 12.11
CA GLY A 165 7.41 -8.01 13.34
C GLY A 165 7.60 -9.52 13.17
N GLY A 166 7.73 -10.00 11.93
CA GLY A 166 7.64 -11.42 11.57
C GLY A 166 6.21 -11.84 11.24
N THR A 167 6.08 -12.98 10.56
CA THR A 167 4.77 -13.51 10.14
C THR A 167 4.52 -14.85 10.81
N PRO A 168 3.54 -14.96 11.72
CA PRO A 168 3.12 -16.26 12.24
C PRO A 168 2.51 -17.11 11.09
N ALA A 169 2.27 -18.40 11.34
CA ALA A 169 1.57 -19.24 10.36
C ALA A 169 0.19 -18.62 10.03
N ILE A 170 -0.01 -18.27 8.77
CA ILE A 170 -1.23 -17.58 8.31
C ILE A 170 -2.38 -18.57 8.12
N ASP A 171 -2.08 -19.74 7.55
CA ASP A 171 -2.97 -20.89 7.43
C ASP A 171 -2.42 -21.98 8.35
N SER A 172 -3.12 -22.26 9.46
CA SER A 172 -2.63 -23.08 10.57
C SER A 172 -3.69 -24.09 11.04
N ASP A 173 -3.32 -25.00 11.95
CA ASP A 173 -4.27 -25.92 12.58
C ASP A 173 -5.38 -25.18 13.36
N ASP A 174 -5.08 -23.97 13.85
CA ASP A 174 -6.05 -23.02 14.44
C ASP A 174 -6.66 -22.09 13.37
N ASN A 175 -6.86 -22.58 12.14
CA ASN A 175 -7.48 -21.84 11.04
C ASN A 175 -6.67 -20.60 10.59
N TRP A 176 -7.32 -19.68 9.84
CA TRP A 176 -6.67 -18.52 9.23
C TRP A 176 -6.45 -17.37 10.23
N ASN A 177 -5.18 -16.98 10.41
CA ASN A 177 -4.76 -15.89 11.28
C ASN A 177 -4.12 -14.75 10.46
N LEU A 178 -4.78 -13.60 10.48
CA LEU A 178 -4.40 -12.41 9.73
C LEU A 178 -3.94 -11.33 10.73
N PRO A 179 -2.62 -11.06 10.85
CA PRO A 179 -2.10 -10.00 11.72
C PRO A 179 -2.74 -8.63 11.46
N ALA A 180 -2.58 -7.69 12.38
CA ALA A 180 -3.03 -6.31 12.15
C ALA A 180 -2.17 -5.64 11.07
N GLU A 181 -2.79 -4.80 10.24
CA GLU A 181 -2.10 -3.92 9.27
C GLU A 181 -1.07 -4.62 8.37
N PHE A 182 -1.34 -5.85 7.91
CA PHE A 182 -0.39 -6.66 7.14
C PHE A 182 -0.87 -6.99 5.71
N ALA A 183 0.08 -7.38 4.87
CA ALA A 183 -0.19 -8.05 3.61
C ALA A 183 0.77 -9.24 3.39
N ALA A 184 0.27 -10.33 2.81
CA ALA A 184 1.09 -11.47 2.45
C ALA A 184 0.69 -12.07 1.10
N LEU A 185 1.69 -12.52 0.34
CA LEU A 185 1.52 -13.26 -0.89
C LEU A 185 1.88 -14.73 -0.63
N LEU A 186 0.94 -15.63 -0.88
CA LEU A 186 1.11 -17.06 -0.72
C LEU A 186 1.20 -17.76 -2.06
N THR A 187 1.96 -18.86 -2.08
CA THR A 187 2.10 -19.80 -3.19
C THR A 187 1.69 -21.19 -2.74
N PRO A 188 1.04 -21.98 -3.60
CA PRO A 188 0.72 -23.35 -3.27
C PRO A 188 1.98 -24.23 -3.36
N VAL A 189 2.15 -25.12 -2.39
CA VAL A 189 3.15 -26.18 -2.40
C VAL A 189 2.47 -27.52 -2.20
N SER A 190 3.00 -28.60 -2.78
CA SER A 190 2.42 -29.93 -2.61
C SER A 190 2.37 -30.30 -1.13
N SER A 191 1.21 -30.79 -0.67
CA SER A 191 1.08 -31.36 0.66
C SER A 191 2.06 -32.54 0.80
N PRO A 192 2.77 -32.67 1.92
CA PRO A 192 3.51 -33.88 2.25
C PRO A 192 2.59 -35.12 2.34
#